data_AF-A0A3L7ZR60-F1
#
_entry.id   AF-A0A3L7ZR60-F1
#
_cell.length_a   1.000
_cell.length_b   1.000
_cell.length_c   1.000
_cell.angle_alpha   90.00
_cell.angle_beta   90.00
_cell.angle_gamma   90.00
#
_symmetry.space_group_name_H-M   'P 1'
#
loop_
_entity.id
_entity.type
_entity.pdbx_description
1 polymer ?
#
loop_
_entity_poly.entity_id
_entity_poly.type
_entity_poly.pdbx_seq_one_letter_code
_entity_poly.pdbx_strand_id
1 'polypeptide(L)'
;MGLFNFFTKKEKIRIFDLFNISKKWTDIYLNQNPKMSNFKSYYAEIFLFNSWAAYFYCHSENKIQDDDPNKFVKSLYSQLKACVDMEDSYIYTLISIRVKLYKEEIESLLRSDYPRTKQYIPIHLYCALEINPFVLRPTIGIDSDDISFDEALTEWVEELCNYWNFIMRDIQDKC
;
A
#
# COMPACT_ATOMS: atom_id res chain seq x y z
N MET A 1 -20.42 -38.75 17.80
CA MET A 1 -20.88 -37.37 18.03
C MET A 1 -19.63 -36.50 18.08
N GLY A 2 -19.33 -35.52 17.23
CA GLY A 2 -19.90 -35.00 16.01
C GLY A 2 -18.76 -34.20 15.38
N LEU A 3 -18.50 -34.43 14.09
CA LEU A 3 -17.49 -33.73 13.30
C LEU A 3 -17.91 -32.26 13.13
N PHE A 4 -17.29 -31.35 13.88
CA PHE A 4 -17.36 -29.91 13.62
C PHE A 4 -16.02 -29.43 13.09
N ASN A 5 -15.68 -29.85 11.88
CA ASN A 5 -14.77 -29.07 11.03
C ASN A 5 -15.64 -28.18 10.14
N PHE A 6 -16.16 -27.10 10.72
CA PHE A 6 -16.58 -25.94 9.94
C PHE A 6 -15.32 -25.29 9.37
N PHE A 7 -14.74 -25.88 8.32
CA PHE A 7 -13.98 -25.09 7.36
C PHE A 7 -15.03 -24.30 6.57
N THR A 8 -15.48 -23.17 7.13
CA THR A 8 -16.01 -22.10 6.30
C THR A 8 -14.86 -21.70 5.39
N LYS A 9 -14.84 -22.25 4.18
CA LYS A 9 -13.97 -21.81 3.11
C LYS A 9 -14.28 -20.32 2.96
N LYS A 10 -13.46 -19.43 3.54
CA LYS A 10 -13.61 -18.00 3.32
C LYS A 10 -13.64 -17.82 1.80
N GLU A 11 -14.71 -17.19 1.30
CA GLU A 11 -14.83 -16.98 -0.13
C GLU A 11 -13.59 -16.21 -0.61
N LYS A 12 -12.96 -16.72 -1.67
CA LYS A 12 -11.83 -16.02 -2.28
C LYS A 12 -12.29 -14.63 -2.69
N ILE A 13 -11.49 -13.64 -2.35
CA ILE A 13 -11.76 -12.23 -2.60
C ILE A 13 -11.55 -11.90 -4.07
N ARG A 14 -12.44 -11.06 -4.61
CA ARG A 14 -12.32 -10.52 -5.96
C ARG A 14 -11.34 -9.35 -5.95
N ILE A 15 -10.61 -9.18 -7.05
CA ILE A 15 -9.73 -8.02 -7.28
C ILE A 15 -10.44 -6.69 -6.98
N PHE A 16 -11.73 -6.55 -7.34
CA PHE A 16 -12.49 -5.34 -7.07
C PHE A 16 -12.64 -5.03 -5.57
N ASP A 17 -12.84 -6.05 -4.74
CA ASP A 17 -13.04 -5.89 -3.31
C ASP A 17 -11.73 -5.48 -2.60
N LEU A 18 -10.56 -5.89 -3.14
CA LEU A 18 -9.25 -5.39 -2.69
C LEU A 18 -9.13 -3.88 -2.84
N PHE A 19 -9.67 -3.29 -3.92
CA PHE A 19 -9.65 -1.84 -4.11
C PHE A 19 -10.58 -1.13 -3.13
N ASN A 20 -11.73 -1.71 -2.77
CA ASN A 20 -12.60 -1.12 -1.75
C ASN A 20 -11.93 -1.11 -0.37
N ILE A 21 -11.21 -2.19 -0.03
CA ILE A 21 -10.38 -2.27 1.17
C ILE A 21 -9.29 -1.18 1.12
N SER A 22 -8.60 -1.06 0.00
CA SER A 22 -7.50 -0.09 -0.18
C SER A 22 -7.97 1.36 -0.11
N LYS A 23 -9.16 1.68 -0.64
CA LYS A 23 -9.78 3.01 -0.50
C LYS A 23 -10.04 3.33 0.98
N LYS A 24 -10.66 2.40 1.72
CA LYS A 24 -10.91 2.57 3.16
C LYS A 24 -9.61 2.85 3.93
N TRP A 25 -8.54 2.10 3.65
CA TRP A 25 -7.25 2.31 4.31
C TRP A 25 -6.66 3.67 3.97
N THR A 26 -6.74 4.07 2.70
CA THR A 26 -6.27 5.38 2.22
C THR A 26 -7.02 6.51 2.95
N ASP A 27 -8.34 6.43 3.02
CA ASP A 27 -9.15 7.44 3.70
C ASP A 27 -8.81 7.53 5.20
N ILE A 28 -8.55 6.39 5.86
CA ILE A 28 -8.10 6.36 7.27
C ILE A 28 -6.76 7.06 7.43
N TYR A 29 -5.78 6.74 6.59
CA TYR A 29 -4.45 7.36 6.64
C TYR A 29 -4.53 8.88 6.46
N LEU A 30 -5.28 9.35 5.45
CA LEU A 30 -5.41 10.77 5.15
C LEU A 30 -6.19 11.54 6.22
N ASN A 31 -7.15 10.90 6.89
CA ASN A 31 -7.86 11.50 8.03
C ASN A 31 -6.97 11.63 9.27
N GLN A 32 -6.03 10.72 9.47
CA GLN A 32 -5.02 10.81 10.53
C GLN A 32 -3.94 11.84 10.20
N ASN A 33 -3.68 12.09 8.92
CA ASN A 33 -2.66 13.00 8.40
C ASN A 33 -3.26 14.17 7.57
N PRO A 34 -4.08 15.04 8.19
CA PRO A 34 -4.90 16.02 7.46
C PRO A 34 -4.09 17.12 6.76
N LYS A 35 -2.82 17.34 7.15
CA LYS A 35 -1.93 18.27 6.44
C LYS A 35 -1.69 17.84 4.98
N MET A 36 -1.79 16.53 4.71
CA MET A 36 -1.48 15.91 3.42
C MET A 36 -2.73 15.55 2.61
N SER A 37 -3.93 15.64 3.20
CA SER A 37 -5.18 15.10 2.61
C SER A 37 -5.72 15.88 1.40
N ASN A 38 -5.33 17.13 1.22
CA ASN A 38 -5.80 17.98 0.11
C ASN A 38 -5.06 17.73 -1.22
N PHE A 39 -4.02 16.88 -1.22
CA PHE A 39 -3.19 16.64 -2.40
C PHE A 39 -3.56 15.32 -3.06
N LYS A 40 -4.05 15.41 -4.31
CA LYS A 40 -4.38 14.22 -5.13
C LYS A 40 -3.18 13.26 -5.26
N SER A 41 -1.94 13.78 -5.30
CA SER A 41 -0.71 12.97 -5.41
C SER A 41 -0.50 12.06 -4.20
N TYR A 42 -0.75 12.57 -3.00
CA TYR A 42 -0.67 11.78 -1.77
C TYR A 42 -1.71 10.67 -1.75
N TYR A 43 -2.95 11.00 -2.12
CA TYR A 43 -4.00 9.97 -2.25
C TYR A 43 -3.55 8.86 -3.21
N ALA A 44 -3.03 9.24 -4.38
CA ALA A 44 -2.59 8.28 -5.39
C ALA A 44 -1.47 7.36 -4.89
N GLU A 45 -0.46 7.91 -4.20
CA GLU A 45 0.68 7.15 -3.67
C GLU A 45 0.25 6.19 -2.55
N ILE A 46 -0.53 6.66 -1.57
CA ILE A 46 -1.03 5.81 -0.48
C ILE A 46 -1.98 4.74 -1.02
N PHE A 47 -2.91 5.11 -1.91
CA PHE A 47 -3.85 4.16 -2.51
C PHE A 47 -3.13 3.08 -3.31
N LEU A 48 -2.09 3.46 -4.06
CA LEU A 48 -1.26 2.53 -4.80
C LEU A 48 -0.55 1.55 -3.86
N PHE A 49 0.12 2.07 -2.83
CA PHE A 49 0.83 1.27 -1.83
C PHE A 49 -0.12 0.27 -1.14
N ASN A 50 -1.27 0.76 -0.67
CA ASN A 50 -2.32 -0.05 -0.04
C ASN A 50 -2.85 -1.15 -0.98
N SER A 51 -3.08 -0.83 -2.25
CA SER A 51 -3.57 -1.78 -3.25
C SER A 51 -2.59 -2.93 -3.47
N TRP A 52 -1.30 -2.61 -3.54
CA TRP A 52 -0.25 -3.64 -3.65
C TRP A 52 -0.10 -4.44 -2.36
N ALA A 53 -0.20 -3.82 -1.19
CA ALA A 53 -0.20 -4.53 0.08
C ALA A 53 -1.34 -5.54 0.17
N ALA A 54 -2.56 -5.13 -0.19
CA ALA A 54 -3.71 -6.01 -0.22
C ALA A 54 -3.54 -7.16 -1.21
N TYR A 55 -3.05 -6.86 -2.42
CA TYR A 55 -2.80 -7.86 -3.45
C TYR A 55 -1.74 -8.87 -3.01
N PHE A 56 -0.56 -8.42 -2.58
CA PHE A 56 0.53 -9.33 -2.21
C PHE A 56 0.19 -10.21 -1.01
N TYR A 57 -0.48 -9.65 0.01
CA TYR A 57 -0.95 -10.44 1.13
C TYR A 57 -1.95 -11.53 0.68
N CYS A 58 -3.07 -11.15 0.05
CA CYS A 58 -4.10 -12.14 -0.30
C CYS A 58 -3.64 -13.09 -1.44
N HIS A 59 -2.69 -12.68 -2.30
CA HIS A 59 -2.02 -13.57 -3.25
C HIS A 59 -1.16 -14.61 -2.53
N SER A 60 -0.32 -14.19 -1.57
CA SER A 60 0.55 -15.11 -0.82
C SER A 60 -0.24 -16.15 0.00
N GLU A 61 -1.43 -15.78 0.45
CA GLU A 61 -2.35 -16.64 1.19
C GLU A 61 -3.29 -17.47 0.29
N ASN A 62 -3.19 -17.35 -1.05
CA ASN A 62 -4.09 -18.00 -2.02
C ASN A 62 -5.59 -17.65 -1.81
N LYS A 63 -5.85 -16.39 -1.46
CA LYS A 63 -7.18 -15.88 -1.13
C LYS A 63 -7.82 -15.04 -2.25
N ILE A 64 -7.18 -14.95 -3.42
CA ILE A 64 -7.72 -14.25 -4.60
C ILE A 64 -8.46 -15.24 -5.52
N GLN A 65 -9.63 -14.82 -6.03
CA GLN A 65 -10.48 -15.65 -6.89
C GLN A 65 -9.91 -15.81 -8.31
N ASP A 66 -9.41 -14.73 -8.88
CA ASP A 66 -8.80 -14.64 -10.20
C ASP A 66 -7.51 -13.83 -10.01
N ASP A 67 -6.39 -14.54 -9.94
CA ASP A 67 -5.08 -14.03 -9.55
C ASP A 67 -4.24 -13.55 -10.74
N ASP A 68 -4.86 -13.24 -11.89
CA ASP A 68 -4.16 -12.65 -13.04
C ASP A 68 -3.56 -11.28 -12.67
N PRO A 69 -2.22 -11.15 -12.61
CA PRO A 69 -1.57 -9.88 -12.28
C PRO A 69 -1.88 -8.78 -13.30
N ASN A 70 -2.10 -9.14 -14.58
CA ASN A 70 -2.43 -8.15 -15.61
C ASN A 70 -3.82 -7.55 -15.40
N LYS A 71 -4.78 -8.40 -14.98
CA LYS A 71 -6.12 -7.95 -14.59
C LYS A 71 -6.04 -7.01 -13.40
N PHE A 72 -5.24 -7.33 -12.38
CA PHE A 72 -5.03 -6.46 -11.24
C PHE A 72 -4.48 -5.09 -11.66
N VAL A 73 -3.38 -5.07 -12.44
CA VAL A 73 -2.76 -3.81 -12.91
C VAL A 73 -3.71 -2.97 -13.75
N LYS A 74 -4.46 -3.60 -14.67
CA LYS A 74 -5.46 -2.90 -15.50
C LYS A 74 -6.58 -2.30 -14.66
N SER A 75 -7.06 -3.04 -13.66
CA SER A 75 -8.09 -2.53 -12.74
C SER A 75 -7.55 -1.43 -11.84
N LEU A 76 -6.32 -1.54 -11.34
CA LEU A 76 -5.65 -0.52 -10.55
C LEU A 76 -5.52 0.80 -11.30
N TYR A 77 -5.11 0.76 -12.58
CA TYR A 77 -5.10 1.94 -13.46
C TYR A 77 -6.48 2.62 -13.52
N SER A 78 -7.53 1.83 -13.77
CA SER A 78 -8.90 2.34 -13.84
C SER A 78 -9.39 2.91 -12.50
N GLN A 79 -9.01 2.31 -11.37
CA GLN A 79 -9.41 2.78 -10.04
C GLN A 79 -8.68 4.07 -9.68
N LEU A 80 -7.38 4.17 -9.93
CA LEU A 80 -6.61 5.40 -9.73
C LEU A 80 -7.21 6.55 -10.53
N LYS A 81 -7.47 6.35 -11.84
CA LYS A 81 -8.10 7.38 -12.69
C LYS A 81 -9.48 7.83 -12.19
N ALA A 82 -10.24 6.93 -11.56
CA ALA A 82 -11.53 7.27 -10.97
C ALA A 82 -11.43 8.02 -9.64
N CYS A 83 -10.33 7.84 -8.88
CA CYS A 83 -10.14 8.47 -7.57
C CYS A 83 -9.37 9.79 -7.67
N VAL A 84 -8.45 9.90 -8.63
CA VAL A 84 -7.62 11.08 -8.84
C VAL A 84 -7.71 11.53 -10.29
N ASP A 85 -8.28 12.72 -10.49
CA ASP A 85 -8.30 13.39 -11.79
C ASP A 85 -6.91 13.97 -12.07
N MET A 86 -6.06 13.13 -12.67
CA MET A 86 -4.66 13.35 -13.02
C MET A 86 -4.40 12.93 -14.47
N GLU A 87 -3.33 13.46 -15.06
CA GLU A 87 -2.94 13.08 -16.42
C GLU A 87 -2.60 11.57 -16.54
N ASP A 88 -3.02 10.96 -17.66
CA ASP A 88 -2.77 9.53 -17.93
C ASP A 88 -1.26 9.20 -17.94
N SER A 89 -0.42 10.14 -18.40
CA SER A 89 1.04 10.05 -18.40
C SER A 89 1.61 9.92 -16.98
N TYR A 90 1.02 10.63 -16.02
CA TYR A 90 1.39 10.58 -14.61
C TYR A 90 0.99 9.26 -13.98
N ILE A 91 -0.27 8.83 -14.16
CA ILE A 91 -0.76 7.55 -13.60
C ILE A 91 0.05 6.37 -14.15
N TYR A 92 0.36 6.38 -15.45
CA TYR A 92 1.22 5.36 -16.05
C TYR A 92 2.63 5.35 -15.44
N THR A 93 3.23 6.53 -15.29
CA THR A 93 4.55 6.70 -14.66
C THR A 93 4.53 6.19 -13.22
N LEU A 94 3.51 6.57 -12.45
CA LEU A 94 3.32 6.18 -11.06
C LEU A 94 3.26 4.65 -10.95
N ILE A 95 2.35 3.99 -11.68
CA ILE A 95 2.25 2.53 -11.66
C ILE A 95 3.57 1.87 -12.13
N SER A 96 4.14 2.28 -13.25
CA SER A 96 5.30 1.60 -13.84
C SER A 96 6.59 1.71 -13.01
N ILE A 97 6.79 2.84 -12.32
CA ILE A 97 7.95 3.06 -11.45
C ILE A 97 7.69 2.44 -10.07
N ARG A 98 6.57 2.78 -9.44
CA ARG A 98 6.28 2.40 -8.06
C ARG A 98 6.07 0.91 -7.89
N VAL A 99 5.56 0.20 -8.90
CA VAL A 99 5.49 -1.26 -8.85
C VAL A 99 6.86 -1.88 -8.57
N LYS A 100 7.94 -1.33 -9.15
CA LYS A 100 9.28 -1.85 -8.93
C LYS A 100 9.79 -1.51 -7.52
N LEU A 101 9.53 -0.28 -7.07
CA LEU A 101 10.02 0.23 -5.79
C LEU A 101 9.25 -0.36 -4.60
N TYR A 102 7.93 -0.25 -4.62
CA TYR A 102 7.08 -0.68 -3.50
C TYR A 102 6.97 -2.19 -3.39
N LYS A 103 7.18 -2.96 -4.46
CA LYS A 103 7.04 -4.42 -4.39
C LYS A 103 7.99 -5.02 -3.35
N GLU A 104 9.27 -4.71 -3.44
CA GLU A 104 10.26 -5.26 -2.51
C GLU A 104 10.04 -4.74 -1.10
N GLU A 105 9.60 -3.49 -0.96
CA GLU A 105 9.28 -2.88 0.33
C GLU A 105 8.10 -3.55 1.01
N ILE A 106 7.01 -3.74 0.28
CA ILE A 106 5.78 -4.38 0.77
C ILE A 106 6.05 -5.85 1.07
N GLU A 107 6.75 -6.58 0.20
CA GLU A 107 7.13 -7.97 0.48
C GLU A 107 7.99 -8.08 1.74
N SER A 108 8.88 -7.11 1.99
CA SER A 108 9.69 -7.04 3.20
C SER A 108 8.85 -6.70 4.43
N LEU A 109 7.91 -5.77 4.33
CA LEU A 109 6.95 -5.43 5.38
C LEU A 109 6.04 -6.61 5.74
N LEU A 110 5.58 -7.38 4.75
CA LEU A 110 4.76 -8.58 4.97
C LEU A 110 5.53 -9.69 5.69
N ARG A 111 6.86 -9.73 5.53
CA ARG A 111 7.75 -10.64 6.26
C ARG A 111 8.25 -10.04 7.59
N SER A 112 7.98 -8.77 7.85
CA SER A 112 8.41 -8.08 9.05
C SER A 112 7.46 -8.41 10.19
N ASP A 113 8.01 -8.94 11.28
CA ASP A 113 7.27 -9.19 12.50
C ASP A 113 7.25 -7.89 13.32
N TYR A 114 6.34 -6.99 12.94
CA TYR A 114 6.08 -5.76 13.70
C TYR A 114 5.24 -6.09 14.96
N PRO A 115 5.63 -5.60 16.15
CA PRO A 115 6.73 -4.69 16.47
C PRO A 115 8.03 -5.37 16.98
N ARG A 116 8.21 -6.69 16.83
CA ARG A 116 9.13 -7.48 17.67
C ARG A 116 10.60 -7.56 17.23
N THR A 117 10.93 -7.66 15.94
CA THR A 117 12.30 -8.12 15.57
C THR A 117 12.94 -7.51 14.33
N LYS A 118 12.18 -7.04 13.32
CA LYS A 118 12.74 -6.35 12.15
C LYS A 118 11.78 -5.29 11.67
N GLN A 119 12.21 -4.03 11.73
CA GLN A 119 11.48 -2.92 11.16
C GLN A 119 11.98 -2.72 9.74
N TYR A 120 11.10 -2.89 8.76
CA TYR A 120 11.39 -2.52 7.38
C TYR A 120 10.74 -1.17 7.09
N ILE A 121 11.52 -0.19 6.69
CA ILE A 121 11.04 1.15 6.38
C ILE A 121 10.83 1.23 4.86
N PRO A 122 9.59 1.45 4.35
CA PRO A 122 9.31 1.67 2.94
C PRO A 122 9.79 3.08 2.56
N ILE A 123 11.10 3.20 2.37
CA ILE A 123 11.80 4.47 2.18
C ILE A 123 11.33 5.20 0.92
N HIS A 124 10.92 4.49 -0.12
CA HIS A 124 10.38 5.09 -1.33
C HIS A 124 9.00 5.72 -1.09
N LEU A 125 8.20 5.13 -0.20
CA LEU A 125 6.94 5.73 0.23
C LEU A 125 7.22 6.97 1.07
N TYR A 126 8.18 6.92 2.01
CA TYR A 126 8.62 8.10 2.77
C TYR A 126 9.02 9.25 1.84
N CYS A 127 9.91 8.98 0.89
CA CYS A 127 10.37 9.97 -0.08
C CYS A 127 9.22 10.55 -0.92
N ALA A 128 8.25 9.71 -1.28
CA ALA A 128 7.08 10.12 -2.04
C ALA A 128 6.15 11.06 -1.27
N LEU A 129 6.11 10.94 0.06
CA LEU A 129 5.19 11.69 0.91
C LEU A 129 5.85 12.88 1.61
N GLU A 130 7.10 12.76 2.06
CA GLU A 130 7.71 13.74 2.97
C GLU A 130 8.82 14.55 2.32
N ILE A 131 9.69 13.93 1.52
CA ILE A 131 10.88 14.62 0.98
C ILE A 131 10.55 15.47 -0.25
N ASN A 132 9.77 14.95 -1.20
CA ASN A 132 9.39 15.77 -2.36
C ASN A 132 8.07 15.35 -3.03
N PRO A 133 6.94 15.49 -2.32
CA PRO A 133 5.62 15.05 -2.79
C PRO A 133 5.10 15.75 -4.06
N PHE A 134 5.71 16.88 -4.43
CA PHE A 134 5.32 17.70 -5.58
C PHE A 134 6.08 17.36 -6.86
N VAL A 135 7.18 16.60 -6.76
CA VAL A 135 7.91 16.17 -7.95
C VAL A 135 7.15 15.03 -8.60
N LEU A 136 7.02 15.09 -9.94
CA LEU A 136 6.32 14.07 -10.73
C LEU A 136 6.85 12.64 -10.47
N ARG A 137 8.09 12.54 -9.97
CA ARG A 137 8.83 11.31 -9.66
C ARG A 137 9.71 11.51 -8.42
N PRO A 138 9.11 11.58 -7.22
CA PRO A 138 9.82 11.97 -5.98
C PRO A 138 11.06 11.15 -5.68
N THR A 139 11.10 9.89 -6.11
CA THR A 139 12.19 8.96 -5.80
C THR A 139 13.25 8.82 -6.89
N ILE A 140 13.11 9.47 -8.04
CA ILE A 140 14.15 9.41 -9.07
C ILE A 140 15.29 10.33 -8.64
N GLY A 141 16.46 9.73 -8.37
CA GLY A 141 17.67 10.45 -7.98
C GLY A 141 17.84 10.64 -6.48
N ILE A 142 16.95 10.07 -5.65
CA ILE A 142 17.19 9.93 -4.22
C ILE A 142 18.01 8.66 -4.01
N ASP A 143 19.22 8.81 -3.47
CA ASP A 143 19.95 7.69 -2.89
C ASP A 143 19.39 7.40 -1.50
N SER A 144 19.05 6.15 -1.22
CA SER A 144 18.61 5.74 0.12
C SER A 144 19.66 6.02 1.19
N ASP A 145 20.94 6.02 0.78
CA ASP A 145 22.08 6.29 1.68
C ASP A 145 22.21 7.78 2.06
N ASP A 146 21.56 8.68 1.32
CA ASP A 146 21.55 10.13 1.59
C ASP A 146 20.45 10.56 2.58
N ILE A 147 19.58 9.63 2.99
CA ILE A 147 18.47 9.94 3.90
C ILE A 147 19.02 9.96 5.34
N SER A 148 19.14 11.16 5.91
CA SER A 148 19.48 11.29 7.32
C SER A 148 18.33 10.81 8.19
N PHE A 149 18.64 9.96 9.17
CA PHE A 149 17.72 9.62 10.25
C PHE A 149 17.56 10.84 11.18
N ASP A 150 16.67 11.74 10.80
CA ASP A 150 16.27 12.90 11.57
C ASP A 150 14.97 12.63 12.36
N GLU A 151 14.53 13.65 13.11
CA GLU A 151 13.32 13.59 13.93
C GLU A 151 12.06 13.35 13.08
N ALA A 152 12.01 13.93 11.86
CA ALA A 152 10.88 13.76 10.94
C ALA A 152 10.76 12.32 10.42
N LEU A 153 11.87 11.67 10.07
CA LEU A 153 11.85 10.26 9.70
C LEU A 153 11.40 9.39 10.89
N THR A 154 11.83 9.72 12.11
CA THR A 154 11.46 8.99 13.31
C THR A 154 9.95 9.07 13.58
N GLU A 155 9.37 10.28 13.54
CA GLU A 155 7.93 10.51 13.67
C GLU A 155 7.15 9.75 12.58
N TRP A 156 7.58 9.84 11.33
CA TRP A 156 6.93 9.15 10.22
C TRP A 156 6.99 7.63 10.35
N VAL A 157 8.11 7.07 10.83
CA VAL A 157 8.23 5.62 11.08
C VAL A 157 7.22 5.18 12.14
N GLU A 158 7.02 5.94 13.20
CA GLU A 158 6.02 5.60 14.23
C GLU A 158 4.59 5.61 13.67
N GLU A 159 4.24 6.64 12.90
CA GLU A 159 2.94 6.73 12.21
C GLU A 159 2.73 5.55 11.27
N LEU A 160 3.73 5.24 10.44
CA LEU A 160 3.69 4.12 9.51
C LEU A 160 3.55 2.79 10.25
N CYS A 161 4.29 2.57 11.34
CA CYS A 161 4.19 1.34 12.12
C CYS A 161 2.77 1.11 12.62
N ASN A 162 2.15 2.15 13.18
CA ASN A 162 0.78 2.10 13.66
C ASN A 162 -0.21 1.82 12.52
N TYR A 163 -0.01 2.47 11.38
CA TYR A 163 -0.83 2.26 10.19
C TYR A 163 -0.67 0.86 9.58
N TRP A 164 0.55 0.35 9.49
CA TRP A 164 0.83 -1.00 8.99
C TRP A 164 0.21 -2.07 9.89
N ASN A 165 0.33 -1.93 11.22
CA ASN A 165 -0.33 -2.83 12.16
C ASN A 165 -1.85 -2.83 11.99
N PHE A 166 -2.45 -1.67 11.71
CA PHE A 166 -3.87 -1.57 11.37
C PHE A 166 -4.20 -2.35 10.08
N ILE A 167 -3.45 -2.12 9.00
CA ILE A 167 -3.62 -2.83 7.71
C ILE A 167 -3.57 -4.34 7.94
N MET A 168 -2.54 -4.83 8.62
CA MET A 168 -2.30 -6.26 8.80
C MET A 168 -3.42 -6.92 9.60
N ARG A 169 -3.93 -6.27 10.65
CA ARG A 169 -5.08 -6.76 11.41
C ARG A 169 -6.35 -6.78 10.56
N ASP A 170 -6.67 -5.68 9.89
CA ASP A 170 -7.91 -5.53 9.12
C ASP A 170 -7.94 -6.47 7.89
N ILE A 171 -6.80 -6.73 7.24
CA ILE A 171 -6.75 -7.68 6.11
C ILE A 171 -6.83 -9.14 6.57
N GLN A 172 -6.24 -9.50 7.71
CA GLN A 172 -6.35 -10.85 8.29
C GLN A 172 -7.80 -11.20 8.64
N ASP A 173 -8.55 -10.24 9.16
CA ASP A 173 -9.97 -10.40 9.46
C ASP A 173 -10.79 -10.63 8.18
N LYS A 174 -10.47 -9.89 7.11
CA LYS A 174 -11.24 -9.91 5.85
C LYS A 174 -10.89 -11.04 4.87
N CYS A 175 -9.62 -11.43 4.75
CA CYS A 175 -9.12 -12.38 3.73
C CYS A 175 -9.25 -13.87 4.16
#